data_AF-A0A924YD93-F1
#
_entry.id   AF-A0A924YD93-F1
#
_cell.length_a   1.000
_cell.length_b   1.000
_cell.length_c   1.000
_cell.angle_alpha   90.00
_cell.angle_beta   90.00
_cell.angle_gamma   90.00
#
_symmetry.space_group_name_H-M   'P 1'
#
loop_
_entity.id
_entity.type
_entity.pdbx_description
1 polymer ?
#
loop_
_entity_poly.entity_id
_entity_poly.type
_entity_poly.pdbx_seq_one_letter_code
_entity_poly.pdbx_strand_id
1 'polypeptide(L)'
;MRTVKYKLLLPPEEGSESGVLMARGNLSEMLTEMPYLLTHKVIPPLHVLNEVLRSGLIEAGANGGASWEPFEIDAEEYEALVAEMLTLEDNSLREAASPAWVKSRADWDIWLMEMIYRVPVDEHRALLEKMVELERASTAAYARGDKEAALTLQSQALKASSALSEWLTGYVDRKLSH
;
A
#
# COMPACT_ATOMS: atom_id res chain seq x y z
N MET A 1 18.98 -0.99 -15.77
CA MET A 1 18.04 -0.55 -14.72
C MET A 1 18.79 0.07 -13.54
N ARG A 2 18.21 1.04 -12.83
CA ARG A 2 18.86 1.72 -11.70
C ARG A 2 19.07 0.79 -10.50
N THR A 3 20.15 1.02 -9.75
CA THR A 3 20.43 0.37 -8.48
C THR A 3 19.93 1.22 -7.33
N VAL A 4 19.21 0.63 -6.39
CA VAL A 4 18.63 1.29 -5.22
C VAL A 4 19.20 0.67 -3.95
N LYS A 5 19.46 1.52 -2.95
CA LYS A 5 19.76 1.09 -1.58
C LYS A 5 18.50 1.29 -0.75
N TYR A 6 18.11 0.27 -0.01
CA TYR A 6 16.91 0.31 0.80
C TYR A 6 17.11 -0.49 2.09
N LYS A 7 16.27 -0.21 3.06
CA LYS A 7 16.24 -0.86 4.36
C LYS A 7 14.94 -1.64 4.45
N LEU A 8 15.00 -2.94 4.69
CA LEU A 8 13.83 -3.71 5.06
C LEU A 8 13.64 -3.60 6.57
N LEU A 9 12.45 -3.19 6.97
CA LEU A 9 11.99 -3.17 8.36
C LEU A 9 11.33 -4.52 8.60
N LEU A 10 11.98 -5.39 9.37
CA LEU A 10 11.47 -6.72 9.65
C LEU A 10 10.44 -6.66 10.78
N PRO A 11 9.41 -7.52 10.76
CA PRO A 11 8.51 -7.65 11.89
C PRO A 11 9.29 -8.04 13.15
N PRO A 12 8.88 -7.58 14.34
CA PRO A 12 9.50 -8.03 15.58
C PRO A 12 9.28 -9.53 15.75
N GLU A 13 10.34 -10.31 15.93
CA GLU A 13 10.22 -11.68 16.43
C GLU A 13 9.79 -11.64 17.90
N GLU A 14 9.04 -12.65 18.38
CA GLU A 14 8.56 -12.70 19.77
C GLU A 14 9.71 -12.45 20.77
N GLY A 15 9.68 -11.29 21.45
CA GLY A 15 10.68 -10.90 22.44
C GLY A 15 11.90 -10.14 21.91
N SER A 16 11.93 -9.75 20.63
CA SER A 16 13.02 -9.01 19.99
C SER A 16 12.57 -7.62 19.50
N GLU A 17 13.50 -6.66 19.47
CA GLU A 17 13.30 -5.41 18.71
C GLU A 17 13.20 -5.71 17.20
N SER A 18 12.46 -4.86 16.47
CA SER A 18 12.35 -4.95 15.01
C SER A 18 13.73 -4.87 14.35
N GLY A 19 14.06 -5.87 13.54
CA GLY A 19 15.32 -5.91 12.81
C GLY A 19 15.31 -4.97 11.60
N VAL A 20 16.47 -4.39 11.28
CA VAL A 20 16.67 -3.63 10.03
C VAL A 20 17.69 -4.34 9.17
N LEU A 21 17.29 -4.79 7.99
CA LEU A 21 18.20 -5.36 6.99
C LEU A 21 18.54 -4.31 5.94
N MET A 22 19.84 -4.05 5.76
CA MET A 22 20.31 -3.19 4.67
C MET A 22 20.43 -4.03 3.39
N ALA A 23 19.75 -3.60 2.33
CA ALA A 23 19.79 -4.25 1.03
C ALA A 23 20.21 -3.28 -0.07
N ARG A 24 20.72 -3.85 -1.16
CA ARG A 24 21.08 -3.13 -2.38
C ARG A 24 20.78 -4.04 -3.56
N GLY A 25 19.91 -3.57 -4.43
CA GLY A 25 19.47 -4.31 -5.61
C GLY A 25 19.10 -3.35 -6.73
N ASN A 26 18.69 -3.89 -7.87
CA ASN A 26 18.01 -3.10 -8.89
C ASN A 26 16.57 -2.78 -8.45
N LEU A 27 15.86 -1.95 -9.23
CA LEU A 27 14.49 -1.54 -8.89
C LEU A 27 13.48 -2.71 -8.87
N SER A 28 13.61 -3.70 -9.75
CA SER A 28 12.70 -4.85 -9.81
C SER A 28 12.87 -5.78 -8.61
N GLU A 29 14.11 -6.02 -8.18
CA GLU A 29 14.47 -6.74 -6.96
C GLU A 29 13.86 -6.05 -5.74
N MET A 30 14.06 -4.73 -5.62
CA MET A 30 13.49 -3.95 -4.53
C MET A 30 11.96 -4.08 -4.47
N LEU A 31 11.27 -3.95 -5.62
CA LEU A 31 9.81 -4.07 -5.67
C LEU A 31 9.32 -5.49 -5.38
N THR A 32 10.09 -6.52 -5.76
CA THR A 32 9.76 -7.92 -5.50
C THR A 32 9.91 -8.29 -4.02
N GLU A 33 10.87 -7.68 -3.33
CA GLU A 33 11.03 -7.80 -1.87
C GLU A 33 9.96 -7.04 -1.08
N MET A 34 9.15 -6.20 -1.74
CA MET A 34 8.04 -5.45 -1.16
C MET A 34 6.69 -5.96 -1.68
N PRO A 35 6.21 -7.14 -1.24
CA PRO A 35 5.03 -7.79 -1.81
C PRO A 35 3.74 -6.95 -1.71
N TYR A 36 3.66 -5.99 -0.78
CA TYR A 36 2.53 -5.06 -0.62
C TYR A 36 2.38 -4.04 -1.77
N LEU A 37 3.44 -3.82 -2.55
CA LEU A 37 3.37 -2.98 -3.75
C LEU A 37 2.82 -3.72 -4.96
N LEU A 38 3.03 -5.04 -4.99
CA LEU A 38 2.63 -5.94 -6.08
C LEU A 38 1.51 -6.87 -5.62
N THR A 39 0.61 -6.36 -4.78
CA THR A 39 -0.53 -7.14 -4.29
C THR A 39 -1.36 -7.66 -5.46
N HIS A 40 -1.79 -8.93 -5.36
CA HIS A 40 -2.46 -9.66 -6.45
C HIS A 40 -1.65 -9.76 -7.75
N LYS A 41 -0.32 -9.57 -7.66
CA LYS A 41 0.62 -9.67 -8.78
C LYS A 41 0.31 -8.69 -9.92
N VAL A 42 -0.26 -7.52 -9.59
CA VAL A 42 -0.58 -6.48 -10.58
C VAL A 42 0.44 -5.35 -10.46
N ILE A 43 1.07 -4.97 -11.57
CA ILE A 43 2.03 -3.88 -11.62
C ILE A 43 1.28 -2.53 -11.57
N PRO A 44 1.57 -1.64 -10.61
CA PRO A 44 0.92 -0.33 -10.52
C PRO A 44 1.36 0.61 -11.64
N PRO A 45 0.48 1.51 -12.12
CA PRO A 45 0.83 2.48 -13.15
C PRO A 45 1.88 3.46 -12.63
N LEU A 46 2.68 4.00 -13.54
CA LEU A 46 3.81 4.89 -13.25
C LEU A 46 3.52 5.96 -12.18
N HIS A 47 2.40 6.67 -12.29
CA HIS A 47 2.07 7.74 -11.35
C HIS A 47 1.85 7.24 -9.91
N VAL A 48 1.23 6.06 -9.74
CA VAL A 48 1.05 5.39 -8.44
C VAL A 48 2.38 4.89 -7.92
N LEU A 49 3.20 4.28 -8.79
CA LEU A 49 4.52 3.81 -8.40
C LEU A 49 5.40 4.98 -7.94
N ASN A 50 5.41 6.09 -8.66
CA ASN A 50 6.16 7.28 -8.27
C ASN A 50 5.62 7.96 -7.01
N GLU A 51 4.33 7.85 -6.69
CA GLU A 51 3.81 8.30 -5.38
C GLU A 51 4.47 7.54 -4.24
N VAL A 52 4.60 6.23 -4.37
CA VAL A 52 5.32 5.38 -3.42
C VAL A 52 6.80 5.74 -3.42
N LEU A 53 7.48 5.74 -4.58
CA LEU A 53 8.93 5.95 -4.62
C LEU A 53 9.35 7.31 -4.03
N ARG A 54 8.50 8.35 -4.16
CA ARG A 54 8.72 9.66 -3.54
C ARG A 54 8.48 9.70 -2.04
N SER A 55 7.72 8.77 -1.45
CA SER A 55 7.56 8.74 0.01
C SER A 55 8.85 8.33 0.72
N GLY A 56 9.70 7.51 0.06
CA GLY A 56 10.90 6.93 0.66
C GLY A 56 10.60 5.90 1.76
N LEU A 57 9.33 5.53 1.94
CA LEU A 57 8.88 4.69 3.03
C LEU A 57 7.58 3.98 2.64
N ILE A 58 7.54 2.68 2.90
CA ILE A 58 6.32 1.90 2.97
C ILE A 58 6.26 1.20 4.33
N GLU A 59 5.17 1.40 5.06
CA GLU A 59 4.90 0.73 6.32
C GLU A 59 3.73 -0.23 6.11
N ALA A 60 3.90 -1.49 6.51
CA ALA A 60 2.89 -2.54 6.47
C ALA A 60 2.46 -2.98 7.89
N GLY A 61 2.58 -2.06 8.86
CA GLY A 61 2.24 -2.30 10.26
C GLY A 61 3.04 -3.45 10.87
N ALA A 62 2.33 -4.43 11.43
CA ALA A 62 2.94 -5.60 12.07
C ALA A 62 3.72 -6.52 11.10
N ASN A 63 3.56 -6.33 9.79
CA ASN A 63 4.25 -7.14 8.78
C ASN A 63 5.57 -6.50 8.30
N GLY A 64 6.03 -5.45 8.99
CA GLY A 64 7.26 -4.74 8.66
C GLY A 64 7.06 -3.60 7.67
N GLY A 65 8.06 -3.34 6.84
CA GLY A 65 8.06 -2.23 5.89
C GLY A 65 9.39 -2.11 5.15
N ALA A 66 9.56 -1.03 4.41
CA ALA A 66 10.84 -0.70 3.80
C ALA A 66 11.03 0.81 3.69
N SER A 67 12.27 1.27 3.77
CA SER A 67 12.62 2.68 3.54
C SER A 67 13.78 2.81 2.57
N TRP A 68 13.78 3.90 1.80
CA TRP A 68 14.80 4.23 0.81
C TRP A 68 14.94 5.75 0.70
N GLU A 69 15.96 6.20 -0.02
CA GLU A 69 16.08 7.61 -0.37
C GLU A 69 14.99 7.96 -1.40
N PRO A 70 14.11 8.95 -1.17
CA PRO A 70 13.05 9.30 -2.11
C PRO A 70 13.52 9.57 -3.54
N PHE A 71 12.83 9.01 -4.52
CA PHE A 71 13.08 9.28 -5.94
C PHE A 71 11.83 9.08 -6.80
N GLU A 72 11.92 9.42 -8.07
CA GLU A 72 10.98 9.02 -9.11
C GLU A 72 11.72 8.46 -10.32
N ILE A 73 10.99 7.74 -11.15
CA ILE A 73 11.43 7.23 -12.46
C ILE A 73 10.61 7.87 -13.56
N ASP A 74 11.20 8.01 -14.74
CA ASP A 74 10.47 8.49 -15.92
C ASP A 74 9.75 7.34 -16.66
N ALA A 75 9.13 7.67 -17.79
CA ALA A 75 8.40 6.70 -18.60
C ALA A 75 9.31 5.63 -19.23
N GLU A 76 10.52 5.99 -19.65
CA GLU A 76 11.46 5.06 -20.27
C GLU A 76 11.98 4.05 -19.23
N GLU A 77 12.34 4.53 -18.04
CA GLU A 77 12.73 3.68 -16.92
C GLU A 77 11.59 2.78 -16.47
N TYR A 78 10.35 3.27 -16.49
CA TYR A 78 9.16 2.48 -16.15
C TYR A 78 8.88 1.38 -17.18
N GLU A 79 8.95 1.68 -18.48
CA GLU A 79 8.77 0.68 -19.54
C GLU A 79 9.83 -0.43 -19.43
N ALA A 80 11.09 -0.06 -19.17
CA ALA A 80 12.16 -1.02 -18.94
C ALA A 80 11.93 -1.88 -17.68
N LEU A 81 11.45 -1.26 -16.59
CA LEU A 81 11.09 -1.96 -15.35
C LEU A 81 9.97 -2.96 -15.58
N VAL A 82 8.88 -2.55 -16.24
CA VAL A 82 7.75 -3.41 -16.56
C VAL A 82 8.20 -4.60 -17.40
N ALA A 83 8.97 -4.34 -18.47
CA ALA A 83 9.48 -5.39 -19.34
C ALA A 83 10.31 -6.42 -18.57
N GLU A 84 11.17 -5.98 -17.64
CA GLU A 84 11.95 -6.89 -16.80
C GLU A 84 11.06 -7.66 -15.81
N MET A 85 10.14 -6.99 -15.12
CA MET A 85 9.24 -7.61 -14.14
C MET A 85 8.35 -8.69 -14.76
N LEU A 86 7.92 -8.51 -16.01
CA LEU A 86 7.16 -9.51 -16.77
C LEU A 86 7.98 -10.74 -17.18
N THR A 87 9.31 -10.71 -17.05
CA THR A 87 10.20 -11.83 -17.38
C THR A 87 10.71 -12.61 -16.16
N LEU A 88 10.38 -12.16 -14.95
CA LEU A 88 10.79 -12.84 -13.71
C LEU A 88 10.19 -14.25 -13.63
N GLU A 89 10.97 -15.22 -13.14
CA GLU A 89 10.74 -16.69 -13.28
C GLU A 89 9.36 -17.20 -12.84
N ASP A 90 8.62 -16.48 -12.01
CA ASP A 90 7.27 -16.86 -11.57
C ASP A 90 6.17 -16.49 -12.60
N ASN A 91 6.46 -15.63 -13.60
CA ASN A 91 5.53 -15.13 -14.64
C ASN A 91 4.11 -14.74 -14.14
N SER A 92 3.97 -14.49 -12.84
CA SER A 92 2.69 -14.27 -12.19
C SER A 92 2.31 -12.80 -12.21
N LEU A 93 3.29 -11.92 -12.45
CA LEU A 93 3.09 -10.49 -12.59
C LEU A 93 2.39 -10.16 -13.89
N ARG A 94 1.46 -9.21 -13.83
CA ARG A 94 0.72 -8.72 -14.99
C ARG A 94 0.51 -7.23 -14.92
N GLU A 95 0.45 -6.61 -16.08
CA GLU A 95 -0.06 -5.26 -16.23
C GLU A 95 -1.59 -5.26 -16.25
N ALA A 96 -2.18 -4.17 -15.78
CA ALA A 96 -3.60 -3.93 -15.91
C ALA A 96 -3.86 -2.44 -16.13
N ALA A 97 -4.67 -2.13 -17.14
CA ALA A 97 -5.05 -0.76 -17.43
C ALA A 97 -6.02 -0.25 -16.36
N SER A 98 -5.61 0.77 -15.59
CA SER A 98 -6.47 1.39 -14.60
C SER A 98 -7.45 2.39 -15.23
N PRO A 99 -8.66 2.53 -14.66
CA PRO A 99 -9.61 3.57 -15.04
C PRO A 99 -9.06 4.98 -14.84
N ALA A 100 -9.61 5.94 -15.58
CA ALA A 100 -9.18 7.34 -15.52
C ALA A 100 -9.34 7.99 -14.14
N TRP A 101 -10.18 7.46 -13.26
CA TRP A 101 -10.36 7.98 -11.89
C TRP A 101 -9.24 7.56 -10.93
N VAL A 102 -8.41 6.57 -11.28
CA VAL A 102 -7.26 6.18 -10.47
C VAL A 102 -6.18 7.24 -10.62
N LYS A 103 -5.92 7.97 -9.52
CA LYS A 103 -4.95 9.07 -9.48
C LYS A 103 -3.93 8.95 -8.36
N SER A 104 -4.21 8.11 -7.38
CA SER A 104 -3.40 7.94 -6.19
C SER A 104 -3.21 6.47 -5.84
N ARG A 105 -2.29 6.19 -4.91
CA ARG A 105 -2.14 4.86 -4.32
C ARG A 105 -3.44 4.37 -3.66
N ALA A 106 -4.17 5.24 -2.97
CA ALA A 106 -5.45 4.89 -2.36
C ALA A 106 -6.50 4.49 -3.42
N ASP A 107 -6.60 5.25 -4.52
CA ASP A 107 -7.49 4.88 -5.63
C ASP A 107 -7.08 3.54 -6.27
N TRP A 108 -5.77 3.29 -6.39
CA TRP A 108 -5.25 2.05 -6.92
C TRP A 108 -5.65 0.85 -6.06
N ASP A 109 -5.50 0.95 -4.74
CA ASP A 109 -5.89 -0.11 -3.82
C ASP A 109 -7.41 -0.36 -3.89
N ILE A 110 -8.24 0.69 -3.98
CA ILE A 110 -9.70 0.56 -4.19
C ILE A 110 -10.00 -0.16 -5.50
N TRP A 111 -9.35 0.24 -6.60
CA TRP A 111 -9.56 -0.35 -7.91
C TRP A 111 -9.11 -1.81 -7.96
N LEU A 112 -8.00 -2.17 -7.32
CA LEU A 112 -7.57 -3.56 -7.21
C LEU A 112 -8.63 -4.40 -6.50
N MET A 113 -9.23 -3.89 -5.43
CA MET A 113 -10.30 -4.59 -4.71
C MET A 113 -11.56 -4.77 -5.57
N GLU A 114 -11.92 -3.77 -6.39
CA GLU A 114 -13.02 -3.90 -7.37
C GLU A 114 -12.68 -4.94 -8.45
N MET A 115 -11.54 -4.79 -9.11
CA MET A 115 -11.13 -5.66 -10.22
C MET A 115 -11.02 -7.13 -9.77
N ILE A 116 -10.40 -7.36 -8.61
CA ILE A 116 -10.16 -8.70 -8.10
C ILE A 116 -11.43 -9.23 -7.40
N TYR A 117 -11.95 -8.54 -6.40
CA TYR A 117 -12.98 -9.09 -5.51
C TYR A 117 -14.39 -8.59 -5.79
N ARG A 118 -14.59 -7.77 -6.82
CA ARG A 118 -15.88 -7.14 -7.15
C ARG A 118 -16.43 -6.29 -6.00
N VAL A 119 -15.52 -5.73 -5.20
CA VAL A 119 -15.87 -4.77 -4.15
C VAL A 119 -16.40 -3.50 -4.82
N PRO A 120 -17.60 -3.01 -4.44
CA PRO A 120 -18.14 -1.76 -4.95
C PRO A 120 -17.24 -0.56 -4.63
N VAL A 121 -16.85 0.19 -5.67
CA VAL A 121 -15.89 1.30 -5.56
C VAL A 121 -16.41 2.42 -4.67
N ASP A 122 -17.66 2.82 -4.83
CA ASP A 122 -18.23 3.98 -4.14
C ASP A 122 -18.35 3.73 -2.63
N GLU A 123 -18.81 2.55 -2.23
CA GLU A 123 -18.89 2.14 -0.84
C GLU A 123 -17.52 1.98 -0.19
N HIS A 124 -16.55 1.39 -0.92
CA HIS A 124 -15.18 1.27 -0.42
C HIS A 124 -14.57 2.66 -0.19
N ARG A 125 -14.71 3.56 -1.16
CA ARG A 125 -14.22 4.94 -1.05
C ARG A 125 -14.87 5.66 0.13
N ALA A 126 -16.20 5.59 0.28
CA ALA A 126 -16.91 6.25 1.37
C ALA A 126 -16.48 5.76 2.76
N LEU A 127 -16.25 4.45 2.91
CA LEU A 127 -15.75 3.87 4.17
C LEU A 127 -14.32 4.31 4.47
N LEU A 128 -13.45 4.32 3.46
CA LEU A 128 -12.06 4.75 3.60
C LEU A 128 -11.97 6.25 3.92
N GLU A 129 -12.73 7.11 3.23
CA GLU A 129 -12.80 8.54 3.48
C GLU A 129 -13.22 8.83 4.93
N LYS A 130 -14.26 8.15 5.42
CA LYS A 130 -14.69 8.30 6.81
C LYS A 130 -13.59 7.95 7.82
N MET A 131 -12.83 6.88 7.57
CA MET A 131 -11.70 6.49 8.42
C MET A 131 -10.62 7.58 8.43
N VAL A 132 -10.20 8.04 7.25
CA VAL A 132 -9.17 9.08 7.07
C VAL A 132 -9.59 10.41 7.69
N GLU A 133 -10.86 10.79 7.58
CA GLU A 133 -11.41 11.98 8.21
C GLU A 133 -11.30 11.94 9.74
N LEU A 134 -11.64 10.79 10.34
CA LEU A 134 -11.55 10.59 11.80
C LEU A 134 -10.10 10.62 12.29
N GLU A 135 -9.16 10.01 11.55
CA GLU A 135 -7.73 10.05 11.86
C GLU A 135 -7.16 11.47 11.76
N ARG A 136 -7.53 12.21 10.71
CA ARG A 136 -7.14 13.61 10.54
C ARG A 136 -7.70 14.48 11.66
N ALA A 137 -8.96 14.28 12.03
CA ALA A 137 -9.60 15.00 13.12
C ALA A 137 -8.93 14.69 14.47
N SER A 138 -8.59 13.42 14.72
CA SER A 138 -7.86 12.99 15.91
C SER A 138 -6.48 13.66 16.01
N THR A 139 -5.71 13.62 14.92
CA THR A 139 -4.40 14.29 14.83
C THR A 139 -4.52 15.79 15.09
N ALA A 140 -5.55 16.45 14.52
CA ALA A 140 -5.79 17.86 14.75
C ALA A 140 -6.20 18.18 16.20
N ALA A 141 -6.93 17.30 16.88
CA ALA A 141 -7.27 17.45 18.29
C ALA A 141 -6.03 17.30 19.19
N TYR A 142 -5.16 16.32 18.92
CA TYR A 142 -3.87 16.19 19.60
C TYR A 142 -3.01 17.45 19.46
N ALA A 143 -2.92 17.99 18.24
CA ALA A 143 -2.15 19.21 17.96
C ALA A 143 -2.66 20.44 18.72
N ARG A 144 -3.95 20.47 19.09
CA ARG A 144 -4.57 21.54 19.89
C ARG A 144 -4.55 21.27 21.39
N GLY A 145 -3.98 20.14 21.84
CA GLY A 145 -3.92 19.74 23.25
C GLY A 145 -5.21 19.15 23.81
N ASP A 146 -6.24 18.93 22.99
CA ASP A 146 -7.51 18.33 23.39
C ASP A 146 -7.42 16.80 23.36
N LYS A 147 -6.83 16.23 24.42
CA LYS A 147 -6.56 14.80 24.52
C LYS A 147 -7.82 13.95 24.59
N GLU A 148 -8.90 14.45 25.20
CA GLU A 148 -10.15 13.71 25.35
C GLU A 148 -10.87 13.57 24.00
N ALA A 149 -10.97 14.66 23.24
CA ALA A 149 -11.52 14.62 21.89
C ALA A 149 -10.65 13.75 20.97
N ALA A 150 -9.33 13.85 21.07
CA ALA A 150 -8.40 13.06 20.26
C ALA A 150 -8.57 11.54 20.50
N LEU A 151 -8.62 11.11 21.77
CA LEU A 151 -8.84 9.70 22.10
C LEU A 151 -10.22 9.19 21.64
N THR A 152 -11.25 10.04 21.75
CA THR A 152 -12.60 9.71 21.27
C THR A 152 -12.60 9.50 19.75
N LEU A 153 -11.99 10.43 19.00
CA LEU A 153 -11.87 10.34 17.55
C LEU A 153 -11.00 9.16 17.11
N GLN A 154 -9.93 8.87 17.84
CA GLN A 154 -9.10 7.68 17.60
C GLN A 154 -9.89 6.38 17.79
N SER A 155 -10.70 6.28 18.86
CA SER A 155 -11.58 5.13 19.07
C SER A 155 -12.61 4.98 17.95
N GLN A 156 -13.15 6.09 17.44
CA GLN A 156 -14.06 6.08 16.30
C GLN A 156 -13.34 5.66 15.00
N ALA A 157 -12.12 6.13 14.76
CA ALA A 157 -11.30 5.73 13.62
C ALA A 157 -11.02 4.22 13.64
N LEU A 158 -10.66 3.66 14.81
CA LEU A 158 -10.47 2.22 14.98
C LEU A 158 -11.73 1.42 14.65
N LYS A 159 -12.91 1.87 15.13
CA LYS A 159 -14.18 1.23 14.79
C LYS A 159 -14.50 1.31 13.29
N ALA A 160 -14.22 2.44 12.65
CA ALA A 160 -14.41 2.60 11.21
C ALA A 160 -13.47 1.67 10.42
N SER A 161 -12.20 1.56 10.84
CA SER A 161 -11.21 0.65 10.27
C SER A 161 -11.64 -0.82 10.41
N SER A 162 -12.09 -1.24 11.60
CA SER A 162 -12.64 -2.59 11.81
C SER A 162 -13.85 -2.86 10.92
N ALA A 163 -14.80 -1.93 10.83
CA ALA A 163 -15.98 -2.08 9.98
C ALA A 163 -15.61 -2.19 8.48
N LEU A 164 -14.64 -1.40 8.01
CA LEU A 164 -14.12 -1.52 6.64
C LEU A 164 -13.48 -2.88 6.41
N SER A 165 -12.63 -3.33 7.34
CA SER A 165 -11.95 -4.64 7.25
C SER A 165 -12.95 -5.81 7.22
N GLU A 166 -13.94 -5.83 8.11
CA GLU A 166 -15.01 -6.83 8.14
C GLU A 166 -15.81 -6.83 6.84
N TRP A 167 -16.16 -5.65 6.33
CA TRP A 167 -16.89 -5.51 5.08
C TRP A 167 -16.09 -6.03 3.88
N LEU A 168 -14.80 -5.68 3.77
CA LEU A 168 -13.91 -6.18 2.71
C LEU A 168 -13.70 -7.70 2.81
N THR A 169 -13.52 -8.23 4.02
CA THR A 169 -13.34 -9.67 4.27
C THR A 169 -14.52 -10.47 3.71
N GLY A 170 -15.75 -9.96 3.86
CA GLY A 170 -16.93 -10.58 3.28
C GLY A 170 -16.88 -10.74 1.75
N TYR A 171 -16.17 -9.88 1.01
CA TYR A 171 -15.96 -10.04 -0.44
C TYR A 171 -14.81 -10.99 -0.75
N VAL A 172 -13.71 -10.91 0.01
CA VAL A 172 -12.55 -11.78 -0.17
C VAL A 172 -12.93 -13.24 0.06
N ASP A 173 -13.62 -13.55 1.15
CA ASP A 173 -14.02 -14.91 1.51
C ASP A 173 -14.98 -15.53 0.49
N ARG A 174 -15.93 -14.73 -0.02
CA ARG A 174 -16.87 -15.18 -1.07
C ARG A 174 -16.15 -15.60 -2.34
N LYS A 175 -15.06 -14.92 -2.70
CA LYS A 175 -14.28 -15.27 -3.90
C LYS A 175 -13.38 -16.48 -3.69
N LEU A 176 -12.86 -16.69 -2.48
CA LEU A 176 -11.99 -17.82 -2.15
C LEU A 176 -12.75 -19.14 -1.91
N SER A 177 -14.08 -19.06 -1.69
CA SER A 177 -14.94 -20.22 -1.45
C SER A 177 -15.43 -20.93 -2.73
N HIS A 178 -14.96 -20.51 -3.91
CA HIS A 178 -15.33 -21.05 -5.23
C HIS A 178 -14.08 -21.33 -6.06
#